data_AF-A0A1G8N8D7-F1
#
_entry.id   AF-A0A1G8N8D7-F1
#
_cell.length_a   1.000
_cell.length_b   1.000
_cell.length_c   1.000
_cell.angle_alpha   90.00
_cell.angle_beta   90.00
_cell.angle_gamma   90.00
#
_symmetry.space_group_name_H-M   'P 1'
#
loop_
_entity.id
_entity.type
_entity.pdbx_description
1 polymer ?
#
loop_
_entity_poly.entity_id
_entity_poly.type
_entity_poly.pdbx_seq_one_letter_code
_entity_poly.pdbx_strand_id
1 'polypeptide(L)'
;MKTRPRNSSTHAQASAPAGHVPMARRITAGIVGGLAGGAVFGVLMAMMGMLPMIASLVGSDAAVVGLAVHLVISVLIGLGLTVPFAGMLSGLARSAVIGLAYGALWWLLGPLLLMPTMMGMPVFMIDAAAWVSLLGHLIYGIILGVSASAMLRGRR
;
A
#
# COMPACT_ATOMS: atom_id res chain seq x y z
N MET A 1 -44.63 -44.58 -34.01
CA MET A 1 -44.53 -43.16 -33.63
C MET A 1 -44.71 -43.04 -32.12
N LYS A 2 -43.62 -43.07 -31.35
CA LYS A 2 -43.62 -43.13 -29.87
C LYS A 2 -42.68 -42.04 -29.37
N THR A 3 -43.23 -40.95 -28.88
CA THR A 3 -42.50 -39.78 -28.37
C THR A 3 -42.48 -39.80 -26.83
N ARG A 4 -41.29 -39.82 -26.23
CA ARG A 4 -41.00 -39.39 -24.84
C ARG A 4 -39.49 -39.52 -24.54
N PRO A 5 -38.94 -38.76 -23.59
CA PRO A 5 -38.71 -37.32 -23.60
C PRO A 5 -37.21 -36.98 -23.54
N ARG A 6 -36.84 -35.75 -23.93
CA ARG A 6 -35.49 -35.18 -23.76
C ARG A 6 -35.18 -35.05 -22.27
N ASN A 7 -34.24 -35.84 -21.76
CA ASN A 7 -33.55 -35.55 -20.51
C ASN A 7 -32.56 -34.40 -20.74
N SER A 8 -33.05 -33.17 -20.62
CA SER A 8 -32.19 -32.01 -20.37
C SER A 8 -31.74 -32.06 -18.91
N SER A 9 -30.63 -32.76 -18.66
CA SER A 9 -29.83 -32.56 -17.45
C SER A 9 -29.22 -31.17 -17.55
N THR A 10 -29.98 -30.18 -17.09
CA THR A 10 -29.47 -28.88 -16.68
C THR A 10 -28.36 -29.13 -15.70
N HIS A 11 -27.11 -29.09 -16.16
CA HIS A 11 -25.99 -28.81 -15.29
C HIS A 11 -26.30 -27.45 -14.67
N ALA A 12 -26.87 -27.47 -13.47
CA ALA A 12 -26.82 -26.36 -12.56
C ALA A 12 -25.33 -26.06 -12.40
N GLN A 13 -24.82 -25.14 -13.20
CA GLN A 13 -23.56 -24.47 -12.96
C GLN A 13 -23.74 -23.82 -11.60
N ALA A 14 -23.32 -24.53 -10.56
CA ALA A 14 -23.17 -23.99 -9.23
C ALA A 14 -22.36 -22.71 -9.40
N SER A 15 -23.02 -21.58 -9.21
CA SER A 15 -22.41 -20.28 -9.42
C SER A 15 -21.23 -20.18 -8.46
N ALA A 16 -20.03 -20.17 -9.02
CA ALA A 16 -18.82 -19.60 -8.44
C ALA A 16 -19.14 -18.59 -7.31
N PRO A 17 -19.01 -18.83 -5.99
CA PRO A 17 -19.18 -17.73 -5.04
C PRO A 17 -18.20 -16.64 -5.45
N ALA A 18 -18.70 -15.40 -5.63
CA ALA A 18 -17.92 -14.27 -6.12
C ALA A 18 -16.54 -14.24 -5.43
N GLY A 19 -15.49 -14.47 -6.22
CA GLY A 19 -14.20 -14.94 -5.73
C GLY A 19 -13.56 -13.97 -4.75
N HIS A 20 -13.47 -14.37 -3.49
CA HIS A 20 -12.66 -13.65 -2.51
C HIS A 20 -11.18 -13.79 -2.90
N VAL A 21 -10.47 -12.66 -3.04
CA VAL A 21 -9.02 -12.69 -3.24
C VAL A 21 -8.39 -13.46 -2.07
N PRO A 22 -7.60 -14.54 -2.31
CA PRO A 22 -7.00 -15.34 -1.25
C PRO A 22 -6.10 -14.50 -0.34
N MET A 23 -6.12 -14.76 0.97
CA MET A 23 -5.36 -13.98 1.96
C MET A 23 -3.86 -13.89 1.63
N ALA A 24 -3.24 -15.01 1.27
CA ALA A 24 -1.83 -15.06 0.88
C ALA A 24 -1.49 -14.08 -0.26
N ARG A 25 -2.42 -13.91 -1.22
CA ARG A 25 -2.25 -12.99 -2.33
C ARG A 25 -2.38 -11.53 -1.90
N ARG A 26 -3.27 -11.23 -0.95
CA ARG A 26 -3.39 -9.88 -0.36
C ARG A 26 -2.11 -9.51 0.36
N ILE A 27 -1.59 -10.41 1.20
CA ILE A 27 -0.32 -10.23 1.92
C ILE A 27 0.82 -10.00 0.93
N THR A 28 0.95 -10.85 -0.09
CA THR A 28 1.99 -10.71 -1.11
C THR A 28 1.90 -9.37 -1.83
N ALA A 29 0.68 -8.94 -2.19
CA ALA A 29 0.45 -7.64 -2.83
C ALA A 29 0.86 -6.47 -1.93
N GLY A 30 0.58 -6.56 -0.62
CA GLY A 30 0.96 -5.55 0.36
C GLY A 30 2.46 -5.45 0.56
N ILE A 31 3.15 -6.59 0.69
CA ILE A 31 4.62 -6.63 0.81
C ILE A 31 5.26 -6.05 -0.45
N VAL A 32 4.88 -6.52 -1.64
CA VAL A 32 5.49 -6.09 -2.90
C VAL A 32 5.20 -4.61 -3.16
N GLY A 33 3.96 -4.16 -2.96
CA GLY A 33 3.60 -2.76 -3.15
C GLY A 33 4.24 -1.85 -2.12
N GLY A 34 4.33 -2.27 -0.86
CA GLY A 34 4.99 -1.53 0.21
C GLY A 34 6.49 -1.40 -0.04
N LEU A 35 7.17 -2.47 -0.44
CA LEU A 35 8.58 -2.44 -0.81
C LEU A 35 8.84 -1.58 -2.05
N ALA A 36 8.02 -1.71 -3.09
CA ALA A 36 8.19 -0.92 -4.32
C ALA A 36 8.01 0.58 -4.05
N GLY A 37 6.93 0.97 -3.36
CA GLY A 37 6.71 2.36 -2.99
C GLY A 37 7.76 2.87 -2.01
N GLY A 38 8.07 2.08 -0.98
CA GLY A 38 9.04 2.43 0.07
C GLY A 38 10.47 2.53 -0.45
N ALA A 39 10.84 1.76 -1.46
CA ALA A 39 12.15 1.90 -2.09
C ALA A 39 12.27 3.23 -2.83
N VAL A 40 11.26 3.60 -3.63
CA VAL A 40 11.27 4.89 -4.36
C VAL A 40 11.24 6.06 -3.38
N PHE A 41 10.39 6.00 -2.35
CA PHE A 41 10.34 7.04 -1.33
C PHE A 41 11.63 7.08 -0.48
N GLY A 42 12.19 5.92 -0.15
CA GLY A 42 13.47 5.80 0.53
C GLY A 42 14.62 6.47 -0.24
N VAL A 43 14.66 6.34 -1.57
CA VAL A 43 15.64 7.04 -2.43
C VAL A 43 15.44 8.56 -2.35
N LEU A 44 14.20 9.05 -2.43
CA LEU A 44 13.91 10.49 -2.30
C LEU A 44 14.37 11.01 -0.93
N MET A 45 14.10 10.28 0.14
CA MET A 45 14.57 10.64 1.49
C MET A 45 16.09 10.60 1.61
N ALA A 46 16.76 9.64 0.96
CA ALA A 46 18.22 9.54 0.94
C ALA A 46 18.83 10.78 0.26
N MET A 47 18.30 11.16 -0.90
CA MET A 47 18.73 12.35 -1.64
C MET A 47 18.54 13.65 -0.85
N MET A 48 17.51 13.69 0.00
CA MET A 48 17.22 14.83 0.88
C MET A 48 17.90 14.76 2.25
N GLY A 49 18.66 13.70 2.55
CA GLY A 49 19.29 13.52 3.87
C GLY A 49 18.31 13.28 5.03
N MET A 50 17.09 12.81 4.76
CA MET A 50 16.05 12.61 5.78
C MET A 50 16.07 11.21 6.44
N LEU A 51 16.91 10.29 5.98
CA LEU A 51 16.98 8.93 6.55
C LEU A 51 17.44 8.89 8.02
N PRO A 52 18.43 9.70 8.48
CA PRO A 52 18.78 9.76 9.90
C PRO A 52 17.60 10.17 10.80
N MET A 53 16.72 11.06 10.31
CA MET A 53 15.52 11.44 11.06
C MET A 53 14.61 10.22 11.32
N ILE A 54 14.42 9.35 10.32
CA ILE A 54 13.66 8.10 10.51
C ILE A 54 14.40 7.12 11.42
N ALA A 55 15.73 7.04 11.31
CA ALA A 55 16.54 6.19 12.17
C ALA A 55 16.42 6.56 13.66
N SER A 56 16.23 7.85 13.95
CA SER A 56 16.11 8.34 15.33
C SER A 56 14.89 7.78 16.07
N LEU A 57 13.86 7.32 15.34
CA LEU A 57 12.71 6.61 15.92
C LEU A 57 13.08 5.34 16.69
N VAL A 58 14.23 4.74 16.36
CA VAL A 58 14.77 3.55 17.03
C VAL A 58 16.08 3.84 17.76
N GLY A 59 16.38 5.13 18.02
CA GLY A 59 17.58 5.56 18.75
C GLY A 59 18.89 5.43 17.97
N SER A 60 18.85 5.49 16.63
CA SER A 60 20.02 5.40 15.76
C SER A 60 20.13 6.62 14.85
N ASP A 61 21.35 7.02 14.48
CA ASP A 61 21.58 8.10 13.50
C ASP A 61 22.04 7.58 12.12
N ALA A 62 22.26 6.27 11.99
CA ALA A 62 22.74 5.66 10.76
C ALA A 62 21.66 5.67 9.66
N ALA A 63 21.97 6.27 8.51
CA ALA A 63 21.05 6.35 7.37
C ALA A 63 20.56 4.97 6.88
N VAL A 64 21.40 3.93 6.94
CA VAL A 64 21.02 2.56 6.58
C VAL A 64 19.96 1.98 7.52
N VAL A 65 20.03 2.31 8.82
CA VAL A 65 19.02 1.92 9.80
C VAL A 65 17.71 2.64 9.50
N GLY A 66 17.78 3.93 9.19
CA GLY A 66 16.62 4.72 8.78
C GLY A 66 15.93 4.17 7.53
N LEU A 67 16.71 3.74 6.53
CA LEU A 67 16.18 3.07 5.34
C LEU A 67 15.49 1.74 5.69
N ALA A 68 16.11 0.91 6.53
CA ALA A 68 15.53 -0.36 6.95
C ALA A 68 14.21 -0.16 7.71
N VAL A 69 14.18 0.77 8.68
CA VAL A 69 12.98 1.15 9.43
C VAL A 69 11.89 1.67 8.48
N HIS A 70 12.25 2.53 7.52
CA HIS A 70 11.32 3.04 6.52
C HIS A 70 10.69 1.91 5.68
N LEU A 71 11.49 0.95 5.22
CA LEU A 71 10.99 -0.18 4.43
C LEU A 71 10.06 -1.10 5.26
N VAL A 72 10.37 -1.32 6.53
CA VAL A 72 9.49 -2.08 7.44
C VAL A 72 8.15 -1.35 7.60
N ILE A 73 8.17 -0.05 7.89
CA ILE A 73 6.96 0.78 8.00
C ILE A 73 6.16 0.73 6.68
N SER A 74 6.85 0.85 5.55
CA SER A 74 6.23 0.81 4.21
C SER A 74 5.52 -0.52 3.94
N VAL A 75 6.11 -1.65 4.35
CA VAL A 75 5.44 -2.96 4.26
C VAL A 75 4.20 -3.01 5.15
N LEU A 76 4.29 -2.54 6.40
CA LEU A 76 3.14 -2.53 7.31
C LEU A 76 1.98 -1.67 6.78
N ILE A 77 2.30 -0.49 6.23
CA ILE A 77 1.34 0.38 5.56
C ILE A 77 0.73 -0.31 4.34
N GLY A 78 1.56 -0.96 3.51
CA GLY A 78 1.09 -1.71 2.33
C GLY A 78 0.15 -2.86 2.69
N LEU A 79 0.43 -3.58 3.78
CA LEU A 79 -0.46 -4.59 4.33
C LEU A 79 -1.78 -3.99 4.83
N GLY A 80 -1.72 -2.83 5.48
CA GLY A 80 -2.89 -2.06 5.93
C GLY A 80 -3.85 -1.69 4.80
N LEU A 81 -3.34 -1.45 3.59
CA LEU A 81 -4.19 -1.25 2.42
C LEU A 81 -4.73 -2.58 1.87
N THR A 82 -3.85 -3.55 1.65
CA THR A 82 -4.16 -4.72 0.80
C THR A 82 -4.93 -5.82 1.52
N VAL A 83 -4.69 -6.05 2.82
CA VAL A 83 -5.39 -7.09 3.57
C VAL A 83 -6.90 -6.81 3.66
N PRO A 84 -7.35 -5.63 4.13
CA PRO A 84 -8.77 -5.29 4.19
C PRO A 84 -9.35 -4.86 2.83
N PHE A 85 -8.60 -4.10 2.02
CA PHE A 85 -9.18 -3.40 0.87
C PHE A 85 -8.78 -3.96 -0.51
N ALA A 86 -8.20 -5.18 -0.61
CA ALA A 86 -7.83 -5.78 -1.89
C ALA A 86 -8.96 -5.77 -2.95
N GLY A 87 -10.22 -5.92 -2.53
CA GLY A 87 -11.37 -5.87 -3.45
C GLY A 87 -11.60 -4.50 -4.09
N MET A 88 -11.14 -3.41 -3.47
CA MET A 88 -11.26 -2.05 -3.99
C MET A 88 -10.21 -1.74 -5.07
N LEU A 89 -9.10 -2.48 -5.12
CA LEU A 89 -7.98 -2.28 -6.05
C LEU A 89 -8.27 -2.86 -7.45
N SER A 90 -9.49 -2.64 -7.96
CA SER A 90 -9.95 -3.13 -9.26
C SER A 90 -9.44 -2.23 -10.39
N GLY A 91 -8.29 -2.58 -10.99
CA GLY A 91 -7.72 -1.86 -12.14
C GLY A 91 -6.68 -0.81 -11.75
N LEU A 92 -5.81 -0.44 -12.70
CA LEU A 92 -4.65 0.42 -12.45
C LEU A 92 -5.04 1.84 -12.04
N ALA A 93 -5.88 2.52 -12.83
CA ALA A 93 -6.28 3.90 -12.55
C ALA A 93 -6.99 4.03 -11.20
N ARG A 94 -7.96 3.16 -10.91
CA ARG A 94 -8.67 3.15 -9.62
C ARG A 94 -7.70 2.92 -8.46
N SER A 95 -6.78 1.97 -8.60
CA SER A 95 -5.81 1.67 -7.54
C SER A 95 -4.79 2.79 -7.34
N ALA A 96 -4.43 3.53 -8.38
CA ALA A 96 -3.61 4.73 -8.27
C ALA A 96 -4.33 5.82 -7.47
N VAL A 97 -5.62 6.07 -7.73
CA VAL A 97 -6.42 7.05 -6.97
C VAL A 97 -6.59 6.63 -5.51
N ILE A 98 -6.93 5.37 -5.25
CA ILE A 98 -7.01 4.83 -3.88
C ILE A 98 -5.65 4.95 -3.19
N GLY A 99 -4.58 4.59 -3.90
CA GLY A 99 -3.21 4.70 -3.42
C GLY A 99 -2.83 6.13 -3.06
N LEU A 100 -3.16 7.10 -3.92
CA LEU A 100 -2.94 8.53 -3.68
C LEU A 100 -3.66 9.01 -2.42
N ALA A 101 -4.95 8.70 -2.28
CA ALA A 101 -5.72 9.04 -1.09
C ALA A 101 -5.15 8.39 0.18
N TYR A 102 -4.72 7.12 0.07
CA TYR A 102 -4.10 6.40 1.17
C TYR A 102 -2.72 6.97 1.55
N GLY A 103 -1.93 7.41 0.56
CA GLY A 103 -0.68 8.14 0.77
C GLY A 103 -0.91 9.47 1.49
N ALA A 104 -1.89 10.26 1.05
CA ALA A 104 -2.28 11.51 1.72
C ALA A 104 -2.74 11.28 3.17
N LEU A 105 -3.48 10.20 3.43
CA LEU A 105 -3.85 9.80 4.79
C LEU A 105 -2.61 9.51 5.63
N TRP A 106 -1.66 8.73 5.12
CA TRP A 106 -0.42 8.42 5.85
C TRP A 106 0.53 9.60 5.97
N TRP A 107 0.45 10.59 5.10
CA TRP A 107 1.15 11.86 5.30
C TRP A 107 0.60 12.63 6.51
N LEU A 108 -0.72 12.65 6.71
CA LEU A 108 -1.29 13.25 7.93
C LEU A 108 -0.88 12.46 9.19
N LEU A 109 -0.92 11.13 9.11
CA LEU A 109 -0.65 10.28 10.27
C LEU A 109 0.84 10.17 10.60
N GLY A 110 1.71 10.01 9.62
CA GLY A 110 3.14 9.75 9.82
C GLY A 110 3.92 11.01 10.22
N PRO A 111 4.31 11.85 9.25
CA PRO A 111 5.19 13.00 9.48
C PRO A 111 4.54 14.17 10.22
N LEU A 112 3.20 14.31 10.20
CA LEU A 112 2.52 15.42 10.87
C LEU A 112 2.00 15.10 12.27
N LEU A 113 1.78 13.82 12.59
CA LEU A 113 1.23 13.38 13.86
C LEU A 113 2.17 12.44 14.62
N LEU A 114 2.41 11.22 14.10
CA LEU A 114 3.17 10.20 14.81
C LEU A 114 4.63 10.61 15.05
N MET A 115 5.36 11.00 14.00
CA MET A 115 6.77 11.41 14.14
C MET A 115 6.96 12.59 15.10
N PRO A 116 6.21 13.72 14.98
CA PRO A 116 6.36 14.83 15.91
C PRO A 116 6.01 14.45 17.35
N THR A 117 4.94 13.65 17.57
CA THR A 117 4.59 13.20 18.94
C THR A 117 5.70 12.35 19.56
N MET A 118 6.32 11.44 18.80
CA MET A 118 7.42 10.60 19.29
C MET A 118 8.69 11.39 19.59
N MET A 119 8.90 12.50 18.88
CA MET A 119 10.09 13.35 19.02
C MET A 119 9.89 14.58 19.93
N GLY A 120 8.69 14.76 20.50
CA GLY A 120 8.36 15.95 21.31
C GLY A 120 8.28 17.27 20.51
N MET A 121 8.05 17.18 19.20
CA MET A 121 7.92 18.32 18.30
C MET A 121 6.44 18.75 18.16
N PRO A 122 6.16 20.00 17.75
CA PRO A 122 4.80 20.45 17.47
C PRO A 122 4.14 19.63 16.35
N VAL A 123 2.90 19.16 16.57
CA VAL A 123 2.11 18.40 15.58
C VAL A 123 1.42 19.32 14.58
N PHE A 124 1.11 18.79 13.39
CA PHE A 124 0.37 19.50 12.32
C PHE A 124 1.02 20.80 11.82
N MET A 125 2.35 20.90 11.93
CA MET A 125 3.10 22.00 11.33
C MET A 125 3.15 21.83 9.81
N ILE A 126 2.57 22.79 9.08
CA ILE A 126 2.56 22.81 7.61
C ILE A 126 3.60 23.82 7.13
N ASP A 127 4.83 23.35 6.93
CA ASP A 127 5.95 24.13 6.39
C ASP A 127 6.41 23.57 5.02
N ALA A 128 7.53 24.08 4.51
CA ALA A 128 8.08 23.60 3.24
C ALA A 128 8.44 22.10 3.29
N ALA A 129 8.93 21.60 4.42
CA ALA A 129 9.26 20.19 4.60
C ALA A 129 7.99 19.32 4.59
N ALA A 130 6.89 19.80 5.16
CA ALA A 130 5.59 19.14 5.12
C ALA A 130 5.10 18.95 3.67
N TRP A 131 5.27 19.95 2.81
CA TRP A 131 4.89 19.86 1.38
C TRP A 131 5.76 18.88 0.60
N VAL A 132 7.07 18.85 0.84
CA VAL A 132 7.95 17.88 0.19
C VAL A 132 7.66 16.46 0.69
N SER A 133 7.38 16.32 1.98
CA SER A 133 6.93 15.05 2.58
C SER A 133 5.61 14.57 1.97
N LEU A 134 4.66 15.48 1.70
CA LEU A 134 3.41 15.14 1.01
C LEU A 134 3.71 14.50 -0.35
N LEU A 135 4.57 15.11 -1.16
CA LEU A 135 4.93 14.57 -2.48
C LEU A 135 5.48 13.14 -2.37
N GLY A 136 6.38 12.87 -1.42
CA GLY A 136 6.92 11.53 -1.18
C GLY A 136 5.83 10.52 -0.84
N HIS A 137 4.88 10.88 0.02
CA HIS A 137 3.76 10.02 0.40
C HIS A 137 2.76 9.77 -0.74
N LEU A 138 2.52 10.78 -1.59
CA LEU A 138 1.67 10.61 -2.77
C LEU A 138 2.32 9.66 -3.78
N ILE A 139 3.62 9.82 -4.05
CA ILE A 139 4.40 8.93 -4.92
C ILE A 139 4.37 7.49 -4.37
N TYR A 140 4.67 7.33 -3.08
CA TYR A 140 4.57 6.06 -2.37
C TYR A 140 3.19 5.41 -2.57
N GLY A 141 2.13 6.17 -2.31
CA GLY A 141 0.75 5.69 -2.39
C GLY A 141 0.37 5.21 -3.79
N ILE A 142 0.72 5.96 -4.83
CA ILE A 142 0.47 5.59 -6.23
C ILE A 142 1.19 4.28 -6.56
N ILE A 143 2.48 4.17 -6.24
CA ILE A 143 3.29 2.97 -6.55
C ILE A 143 2.77 1.76 -5.78
N LEU A 144 2.44 1.91 -4.50
CA LEU A 144 1.82 0.88 -3.68
C LEU A 144 0.55 0.37 -4.35
N GLY A 145 -0.39 1.27 -4.67
CA GLY A 145 -1.68 0.92 -5.25
C GLY A 145 -1.55 0.22 -6.60
N VAL A 146 -0.70 0.74 -7.50
CA VAL A 146 -0.46 0.17 -8.83
C VAL A 146 0.20 -1.21 -8.73
N SER A 147 1.26 -1.34 -7.94
CA SER A 147 2.02 -2.59 -7.77
C SER A 147 1.18 -3.68 -7.11
N ALA A 148 0.45 -3.33 -6.05
CA ALA A 148 -0.48 -4.24 -5.39
C ALA A 148 -1.57 -4.70 -6.38
N SER A 149 -2.16 -3.79 -7.14
CA SER A 149 -3.19 -4.11 -8.13
C SER A 149 -2.66 -5.01 -9.25
N ALA A 150 -1.42 -4.84 -9.70
CA ALA A 150 -0.78 -5.75 -10.65
C ALA A 150 -0.62 -7.16 -10.06
N MET A 151 -0.15 -7.27 -8.82
CA MET A 151 0.00 -8.55 -8.10
C MET A 151 -1.35 -9.26 -7.89
N LEU A 152 -2.39 -8.49 -7.58
CA LEU A 152 -3.77 -8.95 -7.43
C LEU A 152 -4.42 -9.39 -8.75
N ARG A 153 -3.84 -9.07 -9.92
CA ARG A 153 -4.35 -9.50 -11.23
C ARG A 153 -3.57 -10.65 -11.88
N GLY A 154 -2.26 -10.76 -11.69
CA GLY A 154 -1.36 -11.68 -12.40
C GLY A 154 -1.50 -13.21 -12.22
N ARG A 155 -2.69 -13.77 -11.98
CA ARG A 155 -2.95 -15.23 -11.93
C ARG A 155 -4.38 -15.54 -12.41
N ARG A 156 -4.70 -15.16 -13.64
CA ARG A 156 -5.84 -15.73 -14.38
C ARG A 156 -5.31 -16.81 -15.29
#